data_AF-A0A3S2LTV8-F1
#
_entry.id   AF-A0A3S2LTV8-F1
#
_cell.length_a   1.000
_cell.length_b   1.000
_cell.length_c   1.000
_cell.angle_alpha   90.00
_cell.angle_beta   90.00
_cell.angle_gamma   90.00
#
_symmetry.space_group_name_H-M   'P 1'
#
loop_
_entity.id
_entity.type
_entity.pdbx_description
1 polymer ?
#
loop_
_entity_poly.entity_id
_entity_poly.type
_entity_poly.pdbx_seq_one_letter_code
_entity_poly.pdbx_strand_id
1 'polypeptide(L)'
;TMVEAHSLRGLARLAKSWKEAPPFAGDNAFGDAIARYRQDIIDRYAALAESQGLTRDAAAWFADHRGEIEMPALNPFAQAMSLTILAEYGRAPDCVEALGALNRWPGRTSMPIAEYLGHWEASCVELRASPRLPIRLRDLLHVQQRAK
;
A
#
# COMPACT_ATOMS: atom_id res chain seq x y z
N THR A 1 0.80 -4.43 4.42
CA THR A 1 1.13 -3.40 3.41
C THR A 1 -0.08 -2.69 2.84
N MET A 2 -0.95 -3.33 2.04
CA MET A 2 -2.08 -2.67 1.35
C MET A 2 -3.13 -2.09 2.31
N VAL A 3 -3.52 -2.89 3.30
CA VAL A 3 -4.44 -2.48 4.37
C VAL A 3 -3.86 -1.28 5.13
N GLU A 4 -2.57 -1.32 5.45
CA GLU A 4 -1.87 -0.24 6.16
C GLU A 4 -1.94 1.09 5.39
N ALA A 5 -1.60 1.07 4.10
CA ALA A 5 -1.70 2.25 3.24
C ALA A 5 -3.15 2.76 3.14
N HIS A 6 -4.12 1.85 3.08
CA HIS A 6 -5.54 2.22 3.04
C HIS A 6 -5.99 2.86 4.35
N SER A 7 -5.57 2.31 5.50
CA SER A 7 -5.82 2.88 6.83
C SER A 7 -5.23 4.28 6.96
N LEU A 8 -3.98 4.50 6.52
CA LEU A 8 -3.34 5.82 6.53
C LEU A 8 -4.08 6.85 5.66
N ARG A 9 -4.62 6.42 4.50
CA ARG A 9 -5.49 7.25 3.68
C ARG A 9 -6.84 7.54 4.37
N GLY A 10 -7.41 6.55 5.05
CA GLY A 10 -8.62 6.69 5.85
C GLY A 10 -8.45 7.70 6.98
N LEU A 11 -7.35 7.61 7.73
CA LEU A 11 -7.01 8.55 8.80
C LEU A 11 -6.90 9.99 8.30
N ALA A 12 -6.31 10.23 7.12
CA ALA A 12 -6.25 11.57 6.54
C ALA A 12 -7.66 12.14 6.28
N ARG A 13 -8.56 11.32 5.73
CA ARG A 13 -9.94 11.71 5.44
C ARG A 13 -10.74 11.92 6.72
N LEU A 14 -10.55 11.06 7.70
CA LEU A 14 -11.20 11.16 9.00
C LEU A 14 -10.76 12.42 9.75
N ALA A 15 -9.45 12.70 9.79
CA ALA A 15 -8.90 13.90 10.39
C ALA A 15 -9.48 15.17 9.76
N LYS A 16 -9.53 15.23 8.42
CA LYS A 16 -10.15 16.34 7.69
C LYS A 16 -11.63 16.49 8.04
N SER A 17 -12.39 15.40 7.98
CA SER A 17 -13.82 15.39 8.28
C SER A 17 -14.11 15.90 9.69
N TRP A 18 -13.38 15.42 10.70
CA TRP A 18 -13.55 15.86 12.08
C TRP A 18 -13.14 17.30 12.31
N LYS A 19 -12.15 17.80 11.57
CA LYS A 19 -11.75 19.22 11.65
C LYS A 19 -12.85 20.15 11.11
N GLU A 20 -13.50 19.75 10.03
CA GLU A 20 -14.49 20.56 9.30
C GLU A 20 -15.91 20.41 9.85
N ALA A 21 -16.31 19.18 10.21
CA ALA A 21 -17.66 18.81 10.64
C ALA A 21 -17.59 17.65 11.66
N PRO A 22 -17.18 17.92 12.91
CA PRO A 22 -17.09 16.88 13.92
C PRO A 22 -18.48 16.31 14.27
N PRO A 23 -18.57 15.02 14.67
CA PRO A 23 -19.84 14.41 15.08
C PRO A 23 -20.53 15.11 16.26
N PHE A 24 -19.74 15.70 17.17
CA PHE A 24 -20.22 16.50 18.29
C PHE A 24 -19.58 17.89 18.28
N ALA A 25 -20.33 18.89 18.75
CA ALA A 25 -19.84 20.26 18.79
C ALA A 25 -18.62 20.39 19.72
N GLY A 26 -17.54 21.00 19.22
CA GLY A 26 -16.29 21.21 19.96
C GLY A 26 -15.22 20.13 19.74
N ASP A 27 -15.53 19.04 19.04
CA ASP A 27 -14.60 17.92 18.83
C ASP A 27 -13.60 18.12 17.67
N ASN A 28 -13.53 19.32 17.09
CA ASN A 28 -12.62 19.61 15.98
C ASN A 28 -11.13 19.40 16.33
N ALA A 29 -10.77 19.47 17.62
CA ALA A 29 -9.42 19.19 18.10
C ALA A 29 -8.99 17.72 17.93
N PHE A 30 -9.94 16.77 17.90
CA PHE A 30 -9.63 15.37 17.61
C PHE A 30 -9.18 15.18 16.16
N GLY A 31 -9.63 16.03 15.22
CA GLY A 31 -9.09 16.07 13.87
C GLY A 31 -7.57 16.26 13.85
N ASP A 32 -7.06 17.15 14.70
CA ASP A 32 -5.61 17.38 14.86
C ASP A 32 -4.91 16.18 15.51
N ALA A 33 -5.55 15.52 16.48
CA ALA A 33 -5.01 14.34 17.12
C ALA A 33 -4.88 13.15 16.14
N ILE A 34 -5.90 12.93 15.30
CA ILE A 34 -5.89 11.90 14.25
C ILE A 34 -4.82 12.21 13.21
N ALA A 35 -4.69 13.49 12.81
CA ALA A 35 -3.64 13.92 11.88
C ALA A 35 -2.24 13.67 12.43
N ARG A 36 -1.99 14.02 13.70
CA ARG A 36 -0.71 13.74 14.39
C ARG A 36 -0.42 12.25 14.47
N TYR A 37 -1.39 11.45 14.92
CA TYR A 37 -1.23 9.99 14.99
C TYR A 37 -0.86 9.38 13.63
N ARG A 38 -1.51 9.81 12.55
CA ARG A 38 -1.16 9.39 11.19
C ARG A 38 0.27 9.81 10.83
N GLN A 39 0.67 11.04 11.16
CA GLN A 39 2.00 11.55 10.83
C GLN A 39 3.10 10.78 11.55
N ASP A 40 2.90 10.47 12.84
CA ASP A 40 3.87 9.68 13.63
C ASP A 40 4.13 8.28 13.03
N ILE A 41 3.11 7.67 12.41
CA ILE A 41 3.26 6.40 11.69
C ILE A 41 4.05 6.61 10.39
N ILE A 42 3.72 7.65 9.63
CA ILE A 42 4.40 7.97 8.37
C ILE A 42 5.88 8.23 8.61
N ASP A 43 6.23 9.04 9.62
CA ASP A 43 7.62 9.38 9.91
C ASP A 43 8.43 8.12 10.27
N ARG A 44 7.84 7.23 11.07
CA ARG A 44 8.46 5.94 11.42
C ARG A 44 8.68 5.05 10.20
N TYR A 45 7.69 4.94 9.32
CA TYR A 45 7.80 4.12 8.12
C TYR A 45 8.73 4.75 7.08
N ALA A 46 8.85 6.07 7.05
CA ALA A 46 9.78 6.78 6.19
C ALA A 46 11.22 6.47 6.62
N ALA A 47 11.50 6.51 7.92
CA ALA A 47 12.80 6.11 8.46
C ALA A 47 13.14 4.64 8.15
N LEU A 48 12.15 3.74 8.18
CA LEU A 48 12.33 2.34 7.74
C LEU A 48 12.62 2.23 6.23
N ALA A 49 11.88 2.96 5.40
CA ALA A 49 12.09 2.94 3.95
C ALA A 49 13.48 3.47 3.57
N GLU A 50 13.97 4.50 4.26
CA GLU A 50 15.32 5.03 4.07
C GLU A 50 16.39 4.04 4.53
N SER A 51 16.24 3.49 5.75
CA SER A 51 17.24 2.56 6.31
C SER A 51 17.36 1.26 5.51
N GLN A 52 16.26 0.80 4.92
CA GLN A 52 16.25 -0.36 4.02
C GLN A 52 16.73 -0.02 2.61
N GLY A 53 16.82 1.26 2.23
CA GLY A 53 17.23 1.67 0.88
C GLY A 53 16.11 1.65 -0.17
N LEU A 54 14.85 1.43 0.23
CA LEU A 54 13.68 1.42 -0.65
C LEU A 54 13.54 2.72 -1.45
N THR A 55 13.87 3.87 -0.84
CA THR A 55 13.74 5.20 -1.47
C THR A 55 14.81 5.49 -2.52
N ARG A 56 15.93 4.75 -2.52
CA ARG A 56 17.04 4.93 -3.47
C ARG A 56 16.78 4.17 -4.77
N ASP A 57 16.49 2.88 -4.66
CA ASP A 57 16.16 2.01 -5.78
C ASP A 57 15.26 0.87 -5.29
N ALA A 58 13.96 0.96 -5.60
CA ALA A 58 12.98 -0.01 -5.13
C ALA A 58 13.13 -1.38 -5.79
N ALA A 59 13.66 -1.45 -7.01
CA ALA A 59 13.87 -2.72 -7.70
C ALA A 59 15.07 -3.46 -7.13
N ALA A 60 16.19 -2.75 -6.90
CA ALA A 60 17.36 -3.32 -6.24
C ALA A 60 17.03 -3.75 -4.81
N TRP A 61 16.35 -2.88 -4.04
CA TRP A 61 15.85 -3.22 -2.69
C TRP A 61 15.00 -4.49 -2.69
N PHE A 62 14.08 -4.63 -3.64
CA PHE A 62 13.23 -5.82 -3.73
C PHE A 62 14.05 -7.07 -4.07
N ALA A 63 15.01 -6.96 -4.99
CA ALA A 63 15.88 -8.07 -5.35
C ALA A 63 16.73 -8.55 -4.16
N ASP A 64 17.31 -7.63 -3.40
CA ASP A 64 18.19 -7.91 -2.26
C ASP A 64 17.42 -8.54 -1.07
N HIS A 65 16.16 -8.16 -0.88
CA HIS A 65 15.33 -8.59 0.25
C HIS A 65 14.19 -9.54 -0.12
N ARG A 66 14.19 -10.08 -1.34
CA ARG A 66 13.06 -10.84 -1.90
C ARG A 66 12.57 -11.97 -0.98
N GLY A 67 13.51 -12.75 -0.46
CA GLY A 67 13.20 -13.89 0.41
C GLY A 67 12.43 -13.45 1.66
N GLU A 68 12.86 -12.36 2.29
CA GLU A 68 12.23 -11.79 3.49
C GLU A 68 10.86 -11.17 3.19
N ILE A 69 10.74 -10.53 2.01
CA ILE A 69 9.52 -9.88 1.53
C ILE A 69 8.42 -10.90 1.21
N GLU A 70 8.78 -12.00 0.55
CA GLU A 70 7.83 -13.05 0.14
C GLU A 70 7.47 -14.02 1.29
N MET A 71 8.08 -13.92 2.47
CA MET A 71 7.67 -14.71 3.64
C MET A 71 6.28 -14.30 4.16
N PRO A 72 5.41 -15.27 4.49
CA PRO A 72 4.10 -14.99 5.09
C PRO A 72 4.23 -14.66 6.58
N ALA A 73 4.76 -13.47 6.89
CA ALA A 73 4.87 -12.94 8.24
C ALA A 73 4.74 -11.41 8.26
N LEU A 74 4.49 -10.84 9.44
CA LEU A 74 4.56 -9.39 9.63
C LEU A 74 6.03 -8.97 9.49
N ASN A 75 6.41 -8.32 8.38
CA ASN A 75 7.78 -7.88 8.15
C ASN A 75 7.89 -6.34 8.09
N PRO A 76 9.00 -5.74 8.56
CA PRO A 76 9.24 -4.30 8.45
C PRO A 76 9.26 -3.78 7.00
N PHE A 77 9.56 -4.63 6.02
CA PHE A 77 9.52 -4.29 4.59
C PHE A 77 8.11 -3.92 4.12
N ALA A 78 7.08 -4.58 4.64
CA ALA A 78 5.67 -4.30 4.39
C ALA A 78 5.23 -2.94 4.96
N GLN A 79 5.87 -2.48 6.04
CA GLN A 79 5.63 -1.14 6.59
C GLN A 79 6.26 -0.08 5.69
N ALA A 80 7.53 -0.25 5.30
CA ALA A 80 8.21 0.65 4.36
C ALA A 80 7.45 0.79 3.03
N MET A 81 7.07 -0.35 2.43
CA MET A 81 6.33 -0.37 1.15
C MET A 81 4.92 0.25 1.25
N SER A 82 4.32 0.32 2.45
CA SER A 82 3.01 0.96 2.62
C SER A 82 3.01 2.44 2.24
N LEU A 83 4.14 3.15 2.41
CA LEU A 83 4.26 4.55 2.03
C LEU A 83 4.29 4.75 0.51
N THR A 84 4.93 3.84 -0.22
CA THR A 84 4.90 3.87 -1.68
C THR A 84 3.49 3.68 -2.21
N ILE A 85 2.72 2.74 -1.65
CA ILE A 85 1.31 2.53 -2.03
C ILE A 85 0.46 3.74 -1.63
N LEU A 86 0.68 4.31 -0.44
CA LEU A 86 -0.04 5.50 0.00
C LEU A 86 0.20 6.70 -0.94
N ALA A 87 1.44 6.88 -1.41
CA ALA A 87 1.77 7.92 -2.39
C ALA A 87 1.04 7.69 -3.72
N GLU A 88 0.93 6.44 -4.18
CA GLU A 88 0.18 6.09 -5.38
C GLU A 88 -1.32 6.35 -5.23
N TYR A 89 -1.92 6.15 -4.05
CA TYR A 89 -3.31 6.57 -3.81
C TYR A 89 -3.52 8.08 -3.90
N GLY A 90 -2.50 8.88 -3.57
CA GLY A 90 -2.53 10.33 -3.75
C GLY A 90 -2.40 10.73 -5.21
N ARG A 91 -1.50 10.08 -5.96
CA ARG A 91 -1.21 10.36 -7.36
C ARG A 91 -2.32 9.91 -8.32
N ALA A 92 -2.93 8.75 -8.06
CA ALA A 92 -3.97 8.15 -8.88
C ALA A 92 -5.10 7.58 -7.99
N PRO A 93 -6.06 8.41 -7.54
CA PRO A 93 -7.07 7.98 -6.55
C PRO A 93 -7.94 6.80 -6.96
N ASP A 94 -8.13 6.57 -8.26
CA ASP A 94 -8.87 5.44 -8.83
C ASP A 94 -8.17 4.10 -8.59
N CYS A 95 -6.85 4.09 -8.37
CA CYS A 95 -6.11 2.86 -8.10
C CYS A 95 -6.51 2.19 -6.77
N VAL A 96 -7.24 2.89 -5.90
CA VAL A 96 -7.84 2.34 -4.67
C VAL A 96 -8.87 1.26 -4.99
N GLU A 97 -9.54 1.33 -6.13
CA GLU A 97 -10.53 0.31 -6.56
C GLU A 97 -9.91 -1.08 -6.68
N ALA A 98 -8.62 -1.16 -7.02
CA ALA A 98 -7.88 -2.41 -7.11
C ALA A 98 -7.94 -3.22 -5.81
N LEU A 99 -8.12 -2.56 -4.66
CA LEU A 99 -8.28 -3.25 -3.36
C LEU A 99 -9.49 -4.20 -3.35
N GLY A 100 -10.57 -3.88 -4.05
CA GLY A 100 -11.77 -4.73 -4.15
C GLY A 100 -11.54 -6.02 -4.96
N ALA A 101 -10.47 -6.05 -5.76
CA ALA A 101 -10.06 -7.19 -6.57
C ALA A 101 -8.94 -8.03 -5.91
N LEU A 102 -8.45 -7.65 -4.74
CA LEU A 102 -7.42 -8.43 -4.03
C LEU A 102 -7.95 -9.79 -3.56
N ASN A 103 -7.09 -10.81 -3.61
CA ASN A 103 -7.29 -12.10 -2.93
C ASN A 103 -8.55 -12.90 -3.31
N ARG A 104 -9.08 -12.73 -4.54
CA ARG A 104 -10.31 -13.40 -5.00
C ARG A 104 -10.12 -14.81 -5.55
N TRP A 105 -8.90 -15.35 -5.48
CA TRP A 105 -8.54 -16.68 -5.98
C TRP A 105 -7.97 -17.58 -4.86
N PRO A 106 -8.11 -18.91 -4.97
CA PRO A 106 -7.49 -19.86 -4.04
C PRO A 106 -5.95 -19.87 -4.19
N GLY A 107 -5.23 -20.32 -3.16
CA GLY A 107 -3.76 -20.55 -3.22
C GLY A 107 -2.86 -19.32 -3.05
N ARG A 108 -3.41 -18.16 -2.65
CA ARG A 108 -2.71 -16.86 -2.55
C ARG A 108 -1.57 -16.74 -1.53
N THR A 109 -1.53 -17.57 -0.49
CA THR A 109 -0.65 -17.38 0.68
C THR A 109 0.83 -17.73 0.41
N SER A 110 1.11 -18.46 -0.67
CA SER A 110 2.46 -18.96 -1.00
C SER A 110 2.90 -18.59 -2.42
N MET A 111 2.18 -17.66 -3.05
CA MET A 111 2.38 -17.32 -4.45
C MET A 111 3.52 -16.29 -4.59
N PRO A 112 4.49 -16.51 -5.49
CA PRO A 112 5.52 -15.51 -5.79
C PRO A 112 4.89 -14.18 -6.21
N ILE A 113 5.51 -13.05 -5.86
CA ILE A 113 4.88 -11.74 -6.07
C ILE A 113 4.55 -11.46 -7.54
N ALA A 114 5.36 -11.96 -8.47
CA ALA A 114 5.13 -11.79 -9.90
C ALA A 114 3.82 -12.44 -10.37
N GLU A 115 3.55 -13.67 -9.88
CA GLU A 115 2.31 -14.39 -10.14
C GLU A 115 1.14 -13.72 -9.42
N TYR A 116 1.34 -13.30 -8.16
CA TYR A 116 0.33 -12.61 -7.37
C TYR A 116 -0.17 -11.33 -8.06
N LEU A 117 0.76 -10.50 -8.55
CA LEU A 117 0.42 -9.28 -9.28
C LEU A 117 -0.30 -9.57 -10.60
N GLY A 118 0.03 -10.68 -11.28
CA GLY A 118 -0.68 -11.13 -12.47
C GLY A 118 -2.13 -11.50 -12.19
N HIS A 119 -2.36 -12.33 -11.16
CA HIS A 119 -3.71 -12.70 -10.74
C HIS A 119 -4.53 -11.50 -10.26
N TRP A 120 -3.89 -10.57 -9.53
CA TRP A 120 -4.56 -9.37 -9.07
C TRP A 120 -5.02 -8.48 -10.23
N GLU A 121 -4.14 -8.26 -11.22
CA GLU A 121 -4.50 -7.51 -12.42
C GLU A 121 -5.67 -8.17 -13.18
N ALA A 122 -5.63 -9.48 -13.38
CA ALA A 122 -6.72 -10.22 -14.01
C ALA A 122 -8.05 -10.05 -13.25
N SER A 123 -8.01 -10.09 -11.91
CA SER A 123 -9.20 -9.86 -11.08
C SER A 123 -9.72 -8.42 -11.19
N CYS A 124 -8.84 -7.43 -11.34
CA CYS A 124 -9.26 -6.05 -11.59
C CYS A 124 -10.05 -5.95 -12.91
N VAL A 125 -9.57 -6.60 -13.98
CA VAL A 125 -10.24 -6.63 -15.28
C VAL A 125 -11.61 -7.30 -15.18
N GLU A 126 -11.71 -8.46 -14.53
CA GLU A 126 -12.97 -9.19 -14.34
C GLU A 126 -14.03 -8.32 -13.65
N LEU A 127 -13.62 -7.57 -12.63
CA LEU A 127 -14.51 -6.72 -11.84
C LEU A 127 -14.70 -5.31 -12.41
N ARG A 128 -14.09 -4.99 -13.56
CA ARG A 128 -14.07 -3.64 -14.14
C ARG A 128 -13.55 -2.58 -13.15
N ALA A 129 -12.61 -2.96 -12.30
CA ALA A 129 -11.90 -2.08 -11.39
C ALA A 129 -10.59 -1.58 -12.02
N SER A 130 -10.09 -0.42 -11.60
CA SER A 130 -8.79 0.10 -12.08
C SER A 130 -7.63 -0.88 -11.77
N PRO A 131 -6.88 -1.38 -12.78
CA PRO A 131 -5.72 -2.26 -12.57
C PRO A 131 -4.42 -1.50 -12.25
N ARG A 132 -4.49 -0.18 -12.04
CA ARG A 132 -3.30 0.69 -11.96
C ARG A 132 -2.33 0.31 -10.85
N LEU A 133 -2.85 -0.10 -9.69
CA LEU A 133 -1.99 -0.41 -8.55
C LEU A 133 -1.13 -1.68 -8.76
N PRO A 134 -1.67 -2.85 -9.15
CA PRO A 134 -0.84 -4.01 -9.47
C PRO A 134 0.17 -3.75 -10.59
N ILE A 135 -0.21 -3.00 -11.63
CA ILE A 135 0.70 -2.61 -12.72
C ILE A 135 1.84 -1.74 -12.17
N ARG A 136 1.51 -0.70 -11.40
CA ARG A 136 2.51 0.21 -10.84
C ARG A 136 3.51 -0.49 -9.94
N LEU A 137 3.06 -1.44 -9.12
CA LEU A 137 3.95 -2.23 -8.27
C LEU A 137 4.82 -3.18 -9.08
N ARG A 138 4.30 -3.73 -10.17
CA ARG A 138 5.11 -4.54 -11.09
C ARG A 138 6.25 -3.71 -11.68
N ASP A 139 5.92 -2.52 -12.18
CA ASP A 139 6.89 -1.60 -12.77
C ASP A 139 7.91 -1.13 -11.74
N LEU A 140 7.46 -0.78 -10.53
CA LEU A 140 8.33 -0.30 -9.45
C LEU A 140 9.36 -1.35 -9.02
N LEU A 141 8.94 -2.60 -8.91
CA LEU A 141 9.75 -3.69 -8.37
C LEU A 141 10.47 -4.47 -9.49
N HIS A 142 10.32 -4.06 -10.75
CA HIS A 142 10.81 -4.74 -11.95
C HIS A 142 10.51 -6.26 -11.98
N VAL A 143 9.34 -6.67 -11.50
CA VAL A 143 8.98 -8.09 -11.46
C VAL A 143 8.35 -8.52 -12.78
N GLN A 144 9.13 -9.23 -13.59
CA GLN A 144 8.63 -9.83 -14.82
C GLN A 144 7.82 -11.08 -14.50
N GLN A 145 6.72 -11.31 -15.22
CA GLN A 145 6.12 -12.65 -15.26
C GLN A 145 7.13 -13.59 -15.93
N ARG A 146 7.43 -14.73 -15.31
CA ARG A 146 8.18 -15.77 -16.01
C ARG A 146 7.37 -16.17 -17.25
N ALA A 147 8.00 -16.14 -18.42
CA ALA A 147 7.45 -16.77 -19.60
C ALA A 147 7.16 -18.24 -19.27
N LYS A 148 5.95 -18.70 -19.61
CA LYS A 148 5.57 -20.10 -19.49
C LYS A 148 6.42 -20.98 -20.39
#